data_AF-A0AAW3MN83-F1
#
_entry.id   AF-A0AAW3MN83-F1
#
_cell.length_a   1.000
_cell.length_b   1.000
_cell.length_c   1.000
_cell.angle_alpha   90.00
_cell.angle_beta   90.00
_cell.angle_gamma   90.00
#
_symmetry.space_group_name_H-M   'P 1'
#
loop_
_entity.id
_entity.type
_entity.pdbx_description
1 polymer ?
#
loop_
_entity_poly.entity_id
_entity_poly.type
_entity_poly.pdbx_seq_one_letter_code
_entity_poly.pdbx_strand_id
1 'polypeptide(L)'
;MYTTLTDASHPANVSNVLSLGADSTASGVGIQVLRGDNNALISYGPDSSQAGNLNQWFVGQFGNVDVTIPLKARYVQTASDVKAGTANGRATFTMSYQ
;
A
#
# COMPACT_ATOMS: atom_id res chain seq x y z
N MET A 1 -15.03 -9.64 3.23
CA MET A 1 -14.42 -8.44 2.62
C MET A 1 -12.91 -8.61 2.55
N TYR A 2 -12.37 -8.43 1.35
CA TYR A 2 -10.94 -8.36 1.08
C TYR A 2 -10.56 -6.97 0.61
N THR A 3 -9.29 -6.62 0.71
CA THR A 3 -8.78 -5.39 0.11
C THR A 3 -7.37 -5.57 -0.42
N THR A 4 -7.02 -4.77 -1.43
CA THR A 4 -5.69 -4.67 -2.02
C THR A 4 -5.27 -3.20 -2.03
N LEU A 5 -3.97 -2.94 -1.82
CA LEU A 5 -3.38 -1.63 -2.08
C LEU A 5 -2.63 -1.69 -3.40
N THR A 6 -2.82 -0.67 -4.24
CA THR A 6 -2.05 -0.51 -5.47
C THR A 6 -1.17 0.72 -5.36
N ASP A 7 0.08 0.60 -5.80
CA ASP A 7 0.96 1.75 -6.01
C ASP A 7 0.46 2.52 -7.24
N ALA A 8 -0.14 3.68 -7.02
CA ALA A 8 -0.71 4.49 -8.11
C ALA A 8 0.38 5.16 -8.96
N SER A 9 1.61 5.27 -8.46
CA SER A 9 2.74 5.83 -9.21
C SER A 9 3.39 4.77 -10.09
N HIS A 10 3.35 3.50 -9.66
CA HIS A 10 3.86 2.35 -10.40
C HIS A 10 2.89 1.15 -10.29
N PRO A 11 1.83 1.07 -11.13
CA PRO A 11 0.77 0.06 -11.01
C PRO A 11 1.23 -1.41 -11.12
N ALA A 12 2.42 -1.65 -11.70
CA ALA A 12 3.03 -2.98 -11.79
C ALA A 12 3.82 -3.39 -10.52
N ASN A 13 3.93 -2.51 -9.53
CA ASN A 13 4.65 -2.77 -8.28
C ASN A 13 3.91 -3.83 -7.45
N VAL A 14 4.59 -4.95 -7.23
CA VAL A 14 4.10 -6.06 -6.39
C VAL A 14 4.93 -6.25 -5.11
N SER A 15 5.85 -5.31 -4.84
CA SER A 15 6.68 -5.30 -3.64
C SER A 15 5.91 -4.76 -2.43
N ASN A 16 6.58 -4.61 -1.28
CA ASN A 16 6.04 -3.96 -0.08
C ASN A 16 6.56 -2.52 0.11
N VAL A 17 7.13 -1.91 -0.93
CA VAL A 17 7.63 -0.53 -0.90
C VAL A 17 6.87 0.30 -1.93
N LEU A 18 6.14 1.31 -1.47
CA LEU A 18 5.46 2.28 -2.31
C LEU A 18 6.49 3.21 -2.93
N SER A 19 6.39 3.37 -4.24
CA SER A 19 7.22 4.31 -4.99
C SER A 19 6.82 5.74 -4.64
N LEU A 20 7.79 6.64 -4.65
CA LEU A 20 7.49 8.06 -4.62
C LEU A 20 6.84 8.48 -5.96
N GLY A 21 5.93 9.45 -5.90
CA GLY A 21 5.32 10.06 -7.08
C GLY A 21 6.36 10.81 -7.91
N ALA A 22 6.11 10.95 -9.21
CA ALA A 22 7.01 11.64 -10.15
C ALA A 22 7.27 13.12 -9.80
N ASP A 23 6.44 13.72 -8.96
CA ASP A 23 6.57 15.06 -8.39
C ASP A 23 7.50 15.12 -7.15
N SER A 24 8.02 13.99 -6.71
CA SER A 24 8.95 13.89 -5.58
C SER A 24 10.40 14.13 -6.01
N THR A 25 11.18 14.78 -5.14
CA THR A 25 12.58 15.14 -5.38
C THR A 25 13.57 14.39 -4.49
N ALA A 26 13.08 13.72 -3.44
CA ALA A 26 13.88 12.80 -2.64
C ALA A 26 14.22 11.53 -3.43
N SER A 27 15.37 10.91 -3.11
CA SER A 27 15.75 9.61 -3.66
C SER A 27 16.39 8.73 -2.59
N GLY A 28 16.39 7.42 -2.82
CA GLY A 28 16.89 6.43 -1.86
C GLY A 28 15.94 6.14 -0.71
N VAL A 29 14.69 6.60 -0.78
CA VAL A 29 13.63 6.28 0.17
C VAL A 29 12.36 5.82 -0.54
N GLY A 30 11.57 5.00 0.14
CA GLY A 30 10.21 4.62 -0.23
C GLY A 30 9.30 4.58 1.00
N ILE A 31 8.02 4.26 0.81
CA ILE A 31 7.05 4.22 1.92
C ILE A 31 6.55 2.79 2.10
N GLN A 32 6.53 2.28 3.33
CA GLN A 32 5.88 1.01 3.66
C GLN A 32 4.57 1.28 4.39
N VAL A 33 3.52 0.54 4.02
CA VAL A 33 2.26 0.52 4.75
C VAL A 33 2.16 -0.81 5.48
N LEU A 34 1.71 -0.74 6.74
CA LEU A 34 1.53 -1.89 7.61
C LEU A 34 0.09 -1.92 8.10
N ARG A 35 -0.44 -3.12 8.31
CA ARG A 35 -1.71 -3.30 9.00
C ARG A 35 -1.56 -2.84 10.45
N GLY A 36 -2.46 -1.99 10.90
CA GLY A 36 -2.34 -1.33 12.20
C GLY A 36 -2.58 -2.26 13.38
N ASP A 37 -3.28 -3.37 13.17
CA ASP A 37 -3.67 -4.39 14.15
C ASP A 37 -2.51 -5.32 14.55
N ASN A 38 -1.65 -5.69 13.59
CA ASN A 38 -0.57 -6.67 13.80
C ASN A 38 0.78 -6.24 13.21
N ASN A 39 0.89 -5.03 12.67
CA ASN A 39 2.08 -4.50 12.01
C ASN A 39 2.58 -5.38 10.85
N ALA A 40 1.74 -6.22 10.23
CA ALA A 40 2.14 -6.94 9.04
C ALA A 40 2.31 -5.99 7.87
N LEU A 41 3.42 -6.13 7.14
CA LEU A 41 3.70 -5.39 5.92
C LEU A 41 2.67 -5.73 4.84
N ILE A 42 2.18 -4.69 4.16
CA ILE A 42 1.32 -4.83 3.00
C ILE A 42 2.20 -4.85 1.75
N SER A 43 2.05 -5.89 0.93
CA SER A 43 2.57 -5.90 -0.43
C SER A 43 1.51 -5.32 -1.38
N TYR A 44 1.96 -4.56 -2.38
CA TYR A 44 1.08 -3.94 -3.37
C TYR A 44 0.61 -4.95 -4.41
N GLY A 45 -0.55 -4.71 -5.00
CA GLY A 45 -1.11 -5.55 -6.05
C GLY A 45 -1.87 -4.72 -7.08
N PRO A 46 -2.36 -5.36 -8.17
CA PRO A 46 -3.14 -4.69 -9.19
C PRO A 46 -4.41 -4.05 -8.64
N ASP A 47 -4.87 -2.96 -9.27
CA ASP A 47 -6.16 -2.35 -8.94
C ASP A 47 -7.29 -3.22 -9.54
N SER A 48 -7.73 -4.20 -8.76
CA SER A 48 -8.74 -5.17 -9.18
C SER A 48 -9.54 -5.66 -7.98
N SER A 49 -10.86 -5.71 -8.14
CA SER A 49 -11.81 -6.26 -7.16
C SER A 49 -12.12 -7.74 -7.39
N GLN A 50 -11.48 -8.38 -8.38
CA GLN A 50 -11.67 -9.80 -8.68
C GLN A 50 -11.23 -10.67 -7.49
N ALA A 51 -11.95 -11.77 -7.28
CA ALA A 51 -11.58 -12.74 -6.25
C ALA A 51 -10.21 -13.35 -6.55
N GLY A 52 -9.33 -13.38 -5.55
CA GLY A 52 -7.97 -13.88 -5.69
C GLY A 52 -7.01 -12.88 -6.31
N ASN A 53 -7.34 -11.57 -6.29
CA ASN A 53 -6.40 -10.53 -6.72
C ASN A 53 -5.07 -10.66 -5.95
N LEU A 54 -3.95 -10.44 -6.64
CA LEU A 54 -2.62 -10.59 -6.06
C LEU A 54 -2.46 -9.66 -4.86
N ASN A 55 -1.90 -10.19 -3.78
CA ASN A 55 -1.65 -9.47 -2.52
C ASN A 55 -2.90 -8.88 -1.84
N GLN A 56 -4.11 -9.31 -2.21
CA GLN A 56 -5.29 -9.02 -1.40
C GLN A 56 -5.16 -9.67 -0.02
N TRP A 57 -5.69 -9.04 1.03
CA TRP A 57 -5.81 -9.69 2.34
C TRP A 57 -7.24 -9.66 2.86
N PHE A 58 -7.56 -10.64 3.70
CA PHE A 58 -8.85 -10.74 4.35
C PHE A 58 -8.94 -9.71 5.48
N VAL A 59 -9.93 -8.82 5.39
CA VAL A 59 -10.20 -7.81 6.42
C VAL A 59 -11.18 -8.36 7.46
N GLY A 60 -12.17 -9.11 7.00
CA GLY A 60 -13.22 -9.66 7.87
C GLY A 60 -14.55 -9.86 7.15
N GLN A 61 -15.51 -10.42 7.89
CA GLN A 61 -16.92 -10.45 7.52
C GLN A 61 -17.66 -9.40 8.33
N PHE A 62 -18.44 -8.56 7.65
CA PHE A 62 -19.14 -7.44 8.25
C PHE A 62 -20.58 -7.42 7.72
N GLY A 63 -21.53 -7.03 8.58
CA GLY A 63 -22.88 -6.70 8.16
C GLY A 63 -22.99 -5.21 7.78
N ASN A 64 -24.17 -4.63 7.98
CA ASN A 64 -24.40 -3.19 7.79
C ASN A 64 -23.88 -2.40 9.00
N VAL A 65 -22.57 -2.34 9.16
CA VAL A 65 -21.88 -1.65 10.25
C VAL A 65 -20.68 -0.87 9.72
N ASP A 66 -20.25 0.14 10.48
CA ASP A 66 -19.01 0.83 10.18
C ASP A 66 -17.81 -0.11 10.34
N VAL A 67 -16.89 -0.07 9.37
CA VAL A 67 -15.69 -0.90 9.35
C VAL A 67 -14.46 0.00 9.39
N THR A 68 -13.63 -0.16 10.42
CA THR A 68 -12.33 0.51 10.52
C THR A 68 -11.21 -0.43 10.11
N ILE A 69 -10.40 -0.02 9.13
CA ILE A 69 -9.18 -0.73 8.72
C ILE A 69 -7.97 0.10 9.18
N PRO A 70 -7.38 -0.17 10.35
CA PRO A 70 -6.27 0.62 10.86
C PRO A 70 -5.02 0.35 10.02
N LEU A 71 -4.30 1.41 9.66
CA LEU A 71 -3.06 1.34 8.89
C LEU A 71 -1.99 2.22 9.52
N LYS A 72 -0.73 1.85 9.34
CA LYS A 72 0.45 2.64 9.71
C LYS A 72 1.33 2.81 8.49
N ALA A 73 2.01 3.94 8.39
CA ALA A 73 2.98 4.19 7.33
C ALA A 73 4.33 4.58 7.92
N ARG A 74 5.42 4.21 7.24
CA ARG A 74 6.78 4.62 7.57
C ARG A 74 7.63 4.77 6.32
N TYR A 75 8.64 5.62 6.37
CA TYR A 75 9.70 5.61 5.36
C TYR A 75 10.64 4.42 5.54
N VAL A 76 11.19 3.94 4.44
CA VAL A 76 12.26 2.93 4.40
C VAL A 76 13.35 3.37 3.43
N GLN A 77 14.60 3.09 3.76
CA GLN A 77 15.72 3.31 2.87
C GLN A 77 15.73 2.24 1.76
N THR A 78 15.85 2.67 0.51
CA THR A 78 15.84 1.79 -0.68
C THR A 78 17.16 1.79 -1.44
N ALA A 79 18.05 2.75 -1.17
CA ALA A 79 19.39 2.81 -1.72
C ALA A 79 20.40 3.29 -0.67
N SER A 80 21.69 3.00 -0.86
CA SER A 80 22.75 3.45 0.05
C SER A 80 22.86 4.97 0.13
N ASP A 81 22.67 5.67 -1.00
CA ASP A 81 22.64 7.12 -1.07
C ASP A 81 21.20 7.64 -0.91
N VAL A 82 20.99 8.49 0.09
CA VAL A 82 19.69 9.10 0.40
C VAL A 82 19.77 10.60 0.16
N LYS A 83 18.97 11.11 -0.76
CA LYS A 83 18.90 12.53 -1.09
C LYS A 83 17.65 13.16 -0.50
N ALA A 84 17.83 14.30 0.15
CA ALA A 84 16.73 15.11 0.67
C ALA A 84 15.85 15.69 -0.45
N GLY A 85 14.57 15.85 -0.15
CA GLY A 85 13.58 16.41 -1.06
C GLY A 85 12.15 16.09 -0.62
N THR A 86 11.18 16.39 -1.47
CA THR A 86 9.79 15.97 -1.32
C THR A 86 9.67 14.45 -1.52
N ALA A 87 8.87 13.79 -0.69
CA ALA A 87 8.67 12.34 -0.72
C ALA A 87 7.17 12.00 -0.60
N ASN A 88 6.43 12.31 -1.68
CA ASN A 88 4.99 12.10 -1.79
C ASN A 88 4.71 10.68 -2.31
N GLY A 89 3.84 9.92 -1.66
CA GLY A 89 3.36 8.61 -2.14
C GLY A 89 1.89 8.66 -2.52
N ARG A 90 1.47 7.80 -3.47
CA ARG A 90 0.06 7.66 -3.88
C ARG A 90 -0.29 6.18 -3.95
N ALA A 91 -1.26 5.76 -3.15
CA ALA A 91 -1.80 4.39 -3.20
C ALA A 91 -3.33 4.42 -3.34
N THR A 92 -3.89 3.46 -4.06
CA THR A 92 -5.34 3.23 -4.12
C THR A 92 -5.72 2.02 -3.27
N PHE A 93 -6.94 2.04 -2.74
CA PHE A 93 -7.53 0.95 -1.97
C PHE A 93 -8.66 0.35 -2.78
N THR A 94 -8.53 -0.91 -3.15
CA THR A 94 -9.58 -1.64 -3.87
C THR A 94 -10.24 -2.60 -2.90
N MET A 95 -11.56 -2.50 -2.74
CA MET A 95 -12.34 -3.39 -1.89
C MET A 95 -13.00 -4.47 -2.75
N SER A 96 -12.92 -5.72 -2.30
CA SER A 96 -13.60 -6.85 -2.92
C SER A 96 -14.61 -7.46 -1.93
N TYR A 97 -15.87 -7.46 -2.34
CA TYR A 97 -16.98 -8.07 -1.62
C TYR A 97 -17.23 -9.45 -2.24
N GLN A 98 -16.79 -10.48 -1.51
CA GLN A 98 -16.91 -11.89 -1.86
C GLN A 98 -17.77 -12.59 -0.83
#